data_AF-A0A976P1A1-F1
#
_entry.id   AF-A0A976P1A1-F1
#
_cell.length_a   1.000
_cell.length_b   1.000
_cell.length_c   1.000
_cell.angle_alpha   90.00
_cell.angle_beta   90.00
_cell.angle_gamma   90.00
#
_symmetry.space_group_name_H-M   'P 1'
#
loop_
_entity.id
_entity.type
_entity.pdbx_description
1 polymer ?
#
loop_
_entity_poly.entity_id
_entity_poly.type
_entity_poly.pdbx_seq_one_letter_code
_entity_poly.pdbx_strand_id
1 'polypeptide(L)'
;YMHGPAYGAQKAGSDKMIWDMAQDLKPFNIACASIWMGVLKTERLDAVMAADPEKYAAFFQMAESPEFTGRVIDALYRDKDLMEKTGQAFIGAEIGQELGVCDVDGSQPQSHREMLGGPLPYNPAVVM
;
A
#
# COMPACT_ATOMS: atom_id res chain seq x y z
N TYR A 1 -1.61 13.64 -12.84
CA TYR A 1 -2.94 13.87 -12.22
C TYR A 1 -3.87 12.77 -12.71
N MET A 2 -4.43 11.95 -11.82
CA MET A 2 -5.22 10.76 -12.19
C MET A 2 -6.64 10.76 -11.59
N HIS A 3 -6.83 11.34 -10.40
CA HIS A 3 -8.11 11.34 -9.70
C HIS A 3 -8.44 12.73 -9.14
N GLY A 4 -9.74 13.03 -9.04
CA GLY A 4 -10.23 14.32 -8.54
C GLY A 4 -9.83 14.63 -7.09
N PRO A 5 -9.97 15.89 -6.65
CA PRO A 5 -9.49 16.34 -5.34
C PRO A 5 -10.11 15.60 -4.15
N ALA A 6 -11.39 15.23 -4.21
CA ALA A 6 -12.03 14.45 -3.16
C ALA A 6 -11.39 13.07 -2.99
N TYR A 7 -11.00 12.43 -4.10
CA TYR A 7 -10.29 11.14 -4.06
C TYR A 7 -8.89 11.30 -3.46
N GLY A 8 -8.14 12.31 -3.88
CA GLY A 8 -6.81 12.58 -3.35
C GLY A 8 -6.82 12.90 -1.85
N ALA A 9 -7.80 13.70 -1.42
CA ALA A 9 -7.96 14.11 -0.02
C ALA A 9 -8.13 12.91 0.93
N GLN A 10 -9.00 11.94 0.58
CA GLN A 10 -9.17 10.75 1.43
C GLN A 10 -7.89 9.89 1.51
N LYS A 11 -7.14 9.76 0.40
CA LYS A 11 -5.94 8.91 0.35
C LYS A 11 -4.81 9.54 1.16
N ALA A 12 -4.52 10.82 0.93
CA ALA A 12 -3.53 11.56 1.70
C ALA A 12 -3.91 11.69 3.20
N GLY A 13 -5.20 11.87 3.49
CA GLY A 13 -5.71 11.93 4.86
C GLY A 13 -5.55 10.59 5.60
N SER A 14 -5.67 9.46 4.90
CA SER A 14 -5.47 8.13 5.50
C SER A 14 -4.03 7.93 5.96
N ASP A 15 -3.04 8.31 5.13
CA ASP A 15 -1.63 8.22 5.51
C ASP A 15 -1.32 9.10 6.74
N LYS A 16 -1.89 10.31 6.79
CA LYS A 16 -1.66 11.22 7.93
C LYS A 16 -2.30 10.71 9.21
N MET A 17 -3.50 10.15 9.10
CA MET A 17 -4.19 9.51 10.21
C MET A 17 -3.35 8.36 10.80
N ILE A 18 -2.72 7.53 9.96
CA ILE A 18 -1.82 6.47 10.41
C ILE A 18 -0.59 7.04 11.15
N TRP A 19 0.00 8.12 10.65
CA TRP A 19 1.11 8.78 11.32
C TRP A 19 0.71 9.33 12.70
N ASP A 20 -0.46 9.97 12.81
CA ASP A 20 -0.98 10.49 14.07
C ASP A 20 -1.27 9.37 15.08
N MET A 21 -2.01 8.35 14.64
CA MET A 21 -2.32 7.19 15.47
C MET A 21 -1.04 6.50 15.96
N ALA A 22 0.01 6.45 15.14
CA ALA A 22 1.28 5.88 15.56
C ALA A 22 1.92 6.66 16.72
N GLN A 23 1.76 7.99 16.82
CA GLN A 23 2.25 8.76 17.97
C GLN A 23 1.44 8.44 19.23
N ASP A 24 0.10 8.50 19.11
CA ASP A 24 -0.82 8.29 20.23
C ASP A 24 -0.74 6.86 20.79
N LEU A 25 -0.51 5.88 19.92
CA LEU A 25 -0.59 4.47 20.25
C LEU A 25 0.78 3.83 20.55
N LYS A 26 1.89 4.55 20.30
CA LYS A 26 3.24 4.08 20.60
C LYS A 26 3.44 3.63 22.05
N PRO A 27 2.95 4.35 23.09
CA PRO A 27 3.10 3.93 24.48
C PRO A 27 2.42 2.60 24.82
N PHE A 28 1.46 2.17 24.00
CA PHE A 28 0.72 0.92 24.16
C PHE A 28 1.28 -0.21 23.30
N ASN A 29 2.42 0.01 22.63
CA ASN A 29 3.06 -0.96 21.73
C ASN A 29 2.12 -1.43 20.60
N ILE A 30 1.37 -0.50 20.02
CA ILE A 30 0.47 -0.76 18.89
C ILE A 30 1.07 -0.10 17.63
N ALA A 31 1.37 -0.91 16.63
CA ALA A 31 1.86 -0.44 15.33
C ALA A 31 0.72 0.00 14.42
N CYS A 32 0.94 1.08 13.67
CA CYS A 32 0.02 1.59 12.66
C CYS A 32 0.75 1.69 11.32
N ALA A 33 0.15 1.20 10.23
CA ALA A 33 0.74 1.24 8.90
C ALA A 33 -0.33 1.51 7.84
N SER A 34 0.05 2.25 6.78
CA SER A 34 -0.77 2.43 5.57
C SER A 34 -0.15 1.61 4.44
N ILE A 35 -0.97 0.89 3.67
CA ILE A 35 -0.49 0.06 2.55
C ILE A 35 -1.05 0.60 1.24
N TRP A 36 -0.14 1.06 0.39
CA TRP A 36 -0.38 1.42 -1.00
C TRP A 36 -0.27 0.15 -1.85
N MET A 37 -1.43 -0.47 -2.09
CA MET A 37 -1.57 -1.65 -2.95
C MET A 37 -1.39 -1.31 -4.43
N GLY A 38 -0.96 -2.31 -5.22
CA GLY A 38 -0.98 -2.23 -6.67
C GLY A 38 -2.39 -2.28 -7.27
N VAL A 39 -2.47 -2.47 -8.58
CA VAL A 39 -3.74 -2.71 -9.26
C VAL A 39 -4.22 -4.11 -8.85
N LEU A 40 -5.41 -4.21 -8.25
CA LEU A 40 -5.92 -5.49 -7.77
C LEU A 40 -6.86 -6.17 -8.78
N LYS A 41 -6.62 -7.46 -9.03
CA LYS A 41 -7.53 -8.34 -9.78
C LYS A 41 -8.81 -8.54 -8.97
N THR A 42 -9.86 -7.79 -9.30
CA THR A 42 -11.17 -7.82 -8.63
C THR A 42 -12.27 -7.95 -9.67
N GLU A 43 -13.45 -8.45 -9.29
CA GLU A 43 -14.60 -8.59 -10.21
C GLU A 43 -15.02 -7.24 -10.80
N ARG A 44 -14.83 -6.15 -10.04
CA ARG A 44 -15.03 -4.79 -10.51
C ARG A 44 -14.03 -4.40 -11.60
N LEU A 45 -12.76 -4.77 -11.43
CA LEU A 45 -11.76 -4.53 -12.47
C LEU A 45 -12.16 -5.32 -13.70
N ASP A 46 -12.46 -6.61 -13.59
CA ASP A 46 -12.88 -7.46 -14.73
C ASP A 46 -14.06 -6.85 -15.52
N ALA A 47 -15.05 -6.29 -14.82
CA ALA A 47 -16.18 -5.62 -15.47
C ALA A 47 -15.80 -4.33 -16.23
N VAL A 48 -14.89 -3.51 -15.67
CA VAL A 48 -14.38 -2.30 -16.34
C VAL A 48 -13.50 -2.68 -17.53
N MET A 49 -12.74 -3.76 -17.41
CA MET A 49 -11.86 -4.30 -18.45
C MET A 49 -12.66 -4.84 -19.64
N ALA A 50 -13.75 -5.57 -19.38
CA ALA A 50 -14.63 -6.09 -20.41
C ALA A 50 -15.27 -4.98 -21.27
N ALA A 51 -15.39 -3.77 -20.71
CA ALA A 51 -15.93 -2.61 -21.41
C ALA A 51 -14.91 -1.93 -22.35
N ASP A 52 -13.60 -2.04 -22.10
CA ASP A 52 -12.54 -1.42 -22.93
C ASP A 52 -11.20 -2.18 -22.86
N PRO A 53 -11.08 -3.36 -23.51
CA PRO A 53 -9.95 -4.27 -23.31
C PRO A 53 -8.59 -3.71 -23.74
N GLU A 54 -8.56 -2.91 -24.82
CA GLU A 54 -7.33 -2.37 -25.40
C GLU A 54 -6.68 -1.32 -24.50
N LYS A 55 -7.49 -0.48 -23.85
CA LYS A 55 -7.02 0.58 -22.98
C LYS A 55 -6.38 0.06 -21.69
N TYR A 56 -6.82 -1.10 -21.23
CA TYR A 56 -6.41 -1.60 -19.92
C TYR A 56 -5.53 -2.86 -19.94
N ALA A 57 -5.24 -3.43 -21.11
CA ALA A 57 -4.42 -4.65 -21.25
C ALA A 57 -3.07 -4.58 -20.51
N ALA A 58 -2.39 -3.42 -20.52
CA ALA A 58 -1.14 -3.21 -19.79
C ALA A 58 -1.31 -3.25 -18.26
N PHE A 59 -2.46 -2.79 -17.73
CA PHE A 59 -2.76 -2.82 -16.30
C PHE A 59 -3.04 -4.25 -15.80
N PHE A 60 -3.56 -5.14 -16.66
CA PHE A 60 -3.82 -6.53 -16.29
C PHE A 60 -2.54 -7.34 -16.05
N GLN A 61 -1.51 -7.13 -16.87
CA GLN A 61 -0.21 -7.81 -16.69
C GLN A 61 0.49 -7.39 -15.39
N MET A 62 0.16 -6.21 -14.87
CA MET A 62 0.72 -5.65 -13.64
C MET A 62 -0.21 -5.88 -12.43
N ALA A 63 -1.36 -6.54 -12.61
CA ALA A 63 -2.34 -6.67 -11.55
C ALA A 63 -1.96 -7.77 -10.55
N GLU A 64 -2.00 -7.43 -9.27
CA GLU A 64 -1.72 -8.28 -8.13
C GLU A 64 -3.01 -8.97 -7.65
N SER A 65 -2.88 -10.12 -6.99
CA SER A 65 -4.03 -10.69 -6.28
C SER A 65 -4.37 -9.87 -5.02
N PRO A 66 -5.65 -9.77 -4.62
CA PRO A 66 -6.02 -9.21 -3.33
C PRO A 66 -5.32 -9.90 -2.14
N GLU A 67 -5.06 -11.20 -2.25
CA GLU A 67 -4.40 -12.02 -1.25
C GLU A 67 -2.96 -11.58 -1.00
N PHE A 68 -2.26 -11.04 -2.00
CA PHE A 68 -0.90 -10.51 -1.83
C PHE A 68 -0.85 -9.44 -0.74
N THR A 69 -1.81 -8.51 -0.74
CA THR A 69 -1.89 -7.46 0.30
C THR A 69 -2.09 -8.09 1.69
N GLY A 70 -2.94 -9.11 1.81
CA GLY A 70 -3.13 -9.84 3.07
C GLY A 70 -1.85 -10.52 3.56
N ARG A 71 -1.09 -11.14 2.64
CA ARG A 71 0.21 -11.76 2.95
C ARG A 71 1.26 -10.75 3.39
N VAL A 72 1.31 -9.59 2.75
CA VAL A 72 2.17 -8.48 3.16
C VAL A 72 1.84 -8.03 4.58
N ILE A 73 0.55 -7.90 4.93
CA ILE A 73 0.11 -7.52 6.28
C ILE A 73 0.50 -8.59 7.31
N ASP A 74 0.33 -9.88 7.02
CA ASP A 74 0.76 -10.97 7.91
C ASP A 74 2.28 -10.97 8.13
N ALA A 75 3.06 -10.80 7.07
CA ALA A 75 4.52 -10.72 7.17
C ALA A 75 4.97 -9.50 7.97
N LEU A 76 4.37 -8.33 7.74
CA LEU A 76 4.67 -7.11 8.48
C LEU A 76 4.33 -7.29 9.97
N TYR A 77 3.18 -7.89 10.28
CA TYR A 77 2.77 -8.17 11.66
C TYR A 77 3.76 -9.10 12.39
N ARG A 78 4.40 -10.03 11.68
CA ARG A 78 5.39 -10.97 12.23
C ARG A 78 6.80 -10.40 12.31
N ASP A 79 7.04 -9.21 11.78
CA ASP A 79 8.35 -8.59 11.78
C ASP A 79 8.78 -8.25 13.23
N LYS A 80 9.97 -8.72 13.62
CA LYS A 80 10.56 -8.43 14.93
C LYS A 80 10.80 -6.93 15.16
N ASP A 81 10.97 -6.16 14.08
CA ASP A 81 11.24 -4.73 14.09
C ASP A 81 9.98 -3.93 13.72
N LEU A 82 8.77 -4.52 13.82
CA LEU A 82 7.49 -3.89 13.45
C LEU A 82 7.28 -2.49 14.06
N MET A 83 7.66 -2.28 15.31
CA MET A 83 7.50 -0.97 15.96
C MET A 83 8.45 0.10 15.42
N GLU A 84 9.54 -0.27 14.75
CA GLU A 84 10.40 0.68 14.01
C GLU A 84 9.71 1.15 12.72
N LYS A 85 8.77 0.34 12.21
CA LYS A 85 7.99 0.58 11.00
C LYS A 85 6.66 1.30 11.23
N THR A 86 6.28 1.57 12.49
CA THR A 86 5.00 2.26 12.81
C THR A 86 4.95 3.70 12.30
N GLY A 87 3.75 4.15 11.89
CA GLY A 87 3.49 5.51 11.41
C GLY A 87 3.91 5.77 9.97
N GLN A 88 4.21 4.72 9.21
CA GLN A 88 4.68 4.80 7.83
C GLN A 88 3.61 4.33 6.84
N ALA A 89 3.71 4.86 5.62
CA ALA A 89 2.98 4.38 4.47
C ALA A 89 3.95 3.60 3.56
N PHE A 90 3.57 2.38 3.20
CA PHE A 90 4.38 1.45 2.42
C PHE A 90 3.77 1.19 1.06
N ILE A 91 4.60 1.09 0.02
CA ILE A 91 4.19 0.46 -1.24
C ILE A 91 4.20 -1.05 -1.01
N GLY A 92 3.06 -1.71 -1.23
CA GLY A 92 2.87 -3.14 -0.94
C GLY A 92 3.92 -4.02 -1.61
N ALA A 93 4.25 -3.74 -2.88
CA ALA A 93 5.30 -4.44 -3.61
C ALA A 93 6.69 -4.28 -2.98
N GLU A 94 7.04 -3.10 -2.45
CA GLU A 94 8.36 -2.84 -1.85
C GLU A 94 8.52 -3.54 -0.51
N ILE A 95 7.52 -3.39 0.37
CA ILE A 95 7.56 -4.06 1.67
C ILE A 95 7.42 -5.58 1.51
N GLY A 96 6.68 -6.04 0.50
CA GLY A 96 6.62 -7.45 0.12
C GLY A 96 7.99 -7.99 -0.28
N GLN A 97 8.75 -7.26 -1.10
CA GLN A 97 10.12 -7.64 -1.46
C GLN A 97 11.06 -7.64 -0.24
N GLU A 98 10.99 -6.61 0.61
CA GLU A 98 11.78 -6.51 1.85
C GLU A 98 11.54 -7.73 2.77
N LEU A 99 10.27 -8.14 2.91
CA LEU A 99 9.86 -9.24 3.78
C LEU A 99 9.89 -10.62 3.12
N GLY A 100 10.30 -10.71 1.85
CA GLY A 100 10.34 -11.98 1.10
C GLY A 100 8.98 -12.59 0.78
N VAL A 101 7.96 -11.75 0.61
CA VAL A 101 6.57 -12.13 0.28
C VAL A 101 6.35 -12.08 -1.23
N CYS A 102 5.90 -13.21 -1.78
CA CYS A 102 5.41 -13.31 -3.15
C CYS A 102 3.87 -13.38 -3.19
N ASP A 103 3.33 -13.07 -4.37
CA ASP A 103 1.92 -13.28 -4.70
C ASP A 103 1.57 -14.79 -4.66
N VAL A 104 0.29 -15.13 -4.69
CA VAL A 104 -0.24 -16.50 -4.59
C VAL A 104 0.21 -17.40 -5.73
N ASP A 105 0.51 -16.83 -6.89
CA ASP A 105 1.04 -17.53 -8.06
C ASP A 105 2.59 -17.63 -8.06
N GLY A 106 3.24 -17.13 -7.00
CA GLY A 106 4.69 -17.10 -6.85
C GLY A 106 5.38 -15.95 -7.58
N SER A 107 4.63 -15.09 -8.28
CA SER A 107 5.18 -13.88 -8.88
C SER A 107 5.60 -12.87 -7.80
N GLN A 108 6.56 -12.01 -8.14
CA GLN A 108 6.96 -10.89 -7.29
C GLN A 108 6.35 -9.61 -7.85
N PRO A 109 5.38 -9.00 -7.14
CA PRO A 109 4.87 -7.69 -7.52
C PRO A 109 5.98 -6.63 -7.59
N GLN A 110 5.89 -5.75 -8.58
CA GLN A 110 6.89 -4.72 -8.85
C GLN A 110 6.42 -3.36 -8.35
N SER A 111 7.34 -2.57 -7.79
CA SER A 111 7.03 -1.18 -7.42
C SER A 111 6.88 -0.31 -8.66
N HIS A 112 5.83 0.52 -8.67
CA HIS A 112 5.61 1.54 -9.69
C HIS A 112 6.04 2.94 -9.23
N ARG A 113 6.84 3.03 -8.16
CA ARG A 113 7.30 4.31 -7.58
C ARG A 113 7.90 5.26 -8.61
N GLU A 114 8.75 4.76 -9.50
CA GLU A 114 9.41 5.57 -10.54
C GLU A 114 8.41 6.19 -11.54
N MET A 115 7.29 5.50 -11.79
CA MET A 115 6.27 5.96 -12.73
C MET A 115 5.19 6.83 -12.07
N LEU A 116 4.76 6.45 -10.86
CA LEU A 116 3.57 7.00 -10.21
C LEU A 116 3.86 7.79 -8.93
N GLY A 117 5.12 7.80 -8.47
CA GLY A 117 5.52 8.33 -7.18
C GLY A 117 5.23 7.35 -6.03
N GLY A 118 5.57 7.78 -4.83
CA GLY A 118 5.29 7.03 -3.61
C GLY A 118 4.76 7.93 -2.50
N PRO A 119 4.49 7.36 -1.31
CA PRO A 119 4.00 8.11 -0.17
C PRO A 119 4.98 9.23 0.22
N LEU A 120 4.41 10.35 0.68
CA LEU A 120 5.19 11.50 1.13
C LEU A 120 5.63 11.29 2.59
N PRO A 121 6.90 11.60 2.93
CA PRO A 121 7.34 11.53 4.32
C PRO A 121 6.71 12.66 5.15
N TYR A 122 6.39 12.35 6.40
CA TYR A 122 5.99 13.34 7.40
C TYR A 122 7.19 13.88 8.17
N ASN A 123 7.08 15.12 8.65
CA ASN A 123 8.10 15.72 9.50
C ASN A 123 8.16 14.95 10.84
N PRO A 124 9.35 14.55 11.31
CA PRO A 124 9.48 13.82 12.58
C PRO A 124 9.23 14.68 13.82
N ALA A 125 9.10 16.00 13.69
CA ALA A 125 8.82 16.89 14.82
C ALA A 125 7.45 16.59 15.43
N VAL A 126 7.44 16.30 16.74
CA VAL A 126 6.25 16.12 17.55
C VAL A 126 6.23 17.21 18.62
N VAL A 127 5.16 18.00 18.65
CA VAL A 127 4.94 19.05 19.66
C VAL A 127 3.78 18.59 20.54
N MET A 128 4.07 18.28 21.80
CA MET A 128 3.10 17.87 22.82
C MET A 128 2.89 18.98 23.84
#